data_AF-A0A7V4IL92-F1
#
_entry.id   AF-A0A7V4IL92-F1
#
_cell.length_a   1.000
_cell.length_b   1.000
_cell.length_c   1.000
_cell.angle_alpha   90.00
_cell.angle_beta   90.00
_cell.angle_gamma   90.00
#
_symmetry.space_group_name_H-M   'P 1'
#
loop_
_entity.id
_entity.type
_entity.pdbx_description
1 polymer ?
#
loop_
_entity_poly.entity_id
_entity_poly.type
_entity_poly.pdbx_seq_one_letter_code
_entity_poly.pdbx_strand_id
1 'polypeptide(L)'
;MPIGHLADLFWNKKYIFVYLGAGLVAISLAIMAGLTGNDRIWMQDFMSLESWYVISIILSPIGFVLQDVVADAMTVEVVSLADDKGNQYDKNELNRMHTTMQTLGRIALVGGGALVAGLGGWLAQFSSYHSIYLLSLLIPLISVSGAIIFVIFKKRGYAASSTGNGKSILSETEPDWRIIGGSAIFAALTITVGISRIDLKKELIFITSLLVISYLIRALLNGLDSVKRL
;
A
#
# COMPACT_ATOMS: atom_id res chain seq x y z
N MET A 1 0.49 8.24 -9.04
CA MET A 1 -0.52 7.26 -8.59
C MET A 1 -1.55 7.98 -7.73
N PRO A 2 -2.87 7.79 -7.92
CA PRO A 2 -3.92 8.55 -7.24
C PRO A 2 -3.86 8.47 -5.71
N ILE A 3 -3.32 7.37 -5.16
CA ILE A 3 -3.17 7.18 -3.72
C ILE A 3 -1.92 7.90 -3.18
N GLY A 4 -0.89 8.09 -4.01
CA GLY A 4 0.30 8.88 -3.64
C GLY A 4 -0.05 10.35 -3.32
N HIS A 5 -1.09 10.88 -3.93
CA HIS A 5 -1.58 12.24 -3.65
C HIS A 5 -2.39 12.35 -2.34
N LEU A 6 -3.05 11.26 -1.91
CA LEU A 6 -3.62 11.17 -0.55
C LEU A 6 -2.50 11.12 0.50
N ALA A 7 -1.37 10.49 0.18
CA ALA A 7 -0.20 10.47 1.05
C ALA A 7 0.46 11.86 1.18
N ASP A 8 0.47 12.67 0.11
CA ASP A 8 0.90 14.08 0.17
C ASP A 8 -0.03 14.94 1.05
N LEU A 9 -1.35 14.77 0.96
CA LEU A 9 -2.32 15.54 1.76
C LEU A 9 -2.19 15.26 3.27
N PHE A 10 -1.77 14.06 3.65
CA PHE A 10 -1.55 13.66 5.04
C PHE A 10 -0.08 13.45 5.40
N TRP A 11 0.85 14.11 4.68
CA TRP A 11 2.30 13.98 4.86
C TRP A 11 2.76 14.14 6.32
N ASN A 12 2.07 14.99 7.09
CA ASN A 12 2.36 15.22 8.52
C ASN A 12 1.99 14.04 9.45
N LYS A 13 1.19 13.07 8.98
CA LYS A 13 0.70 11.90 9.73
C LYS A 13 1.03 10.57 9.04
N LYS A 14 2.12 10.52 8.26
CA LYS A 14 2.58 9.33 7.51
C LYS A 14 2.56 8.00 8.28
N TYR A 15 2.84 8.03 9.58
CA TYR A 15 2.80 6.83 10.43
C TYR A 15 1.40 6.23 10.61
N ILE A 16 0.35 7.07 10.60
CA ILE A 16 -1.03 6.63 10.82
C ILE A 16 -1.49 5.70 9.69
N PHE A 17 -1.08 5.97 8.45
CA PHE A 17 -1.45 5.13 7.31
C PHE A 17 -0.78 3.75 7.37
N VAL A 18 0.45 3.67 7.87
CA VAL A 18 1.13 2.38 8.09
C VAL A 18 0.41 1.56 9.15
N TYR A 19 0.03 2.19 10.28
CA TYR A 19 -0.75 1.51 11.33
C TYR A 19 -2.15 1.10 10.86
N LEU A 20 -2.83 1.96 10.09
CA LEU A 20 -4.15 1.70 9.56
C LEU A 20 -4.10 0.54 8.55
N GLY A 21 -3.16 0.59 7.59
CA GLY A 21 -2.96 -0.47 6.61
C GLY A 21 -2.59 -1.80 7.27
N ALA A 22 -1.66 -1.79 8.24
CA ALA A 22 -1.30 -2.97 9.02
C ALA A 22 -2.49 -3.53 9.80
N GLY A 23 -3.29 -2.65 10.40
CA GLY A 23 -4.50 -3.03 11.12
C GLY A 23 -5.53 -3.71 10.22
N LEU A 24 -5.76 -3.18 9.00
CA LEU A 24 -6.66 -3.78 8.03
C LEU A 24 -6.19 -5.17 7.58
N VAL A 25 -4.89 -5.33 7.30
CA VAL A 25 -4.31 -6.65 6.95
C VAL A 25 -4.39 -7.60 8.16
N ALA A 26 -4.12 -7.13 9.37
CA ALA A 26 -4.21 -7.93 10.59
C ALA A 26 -5.64 -8.41 10.86
N ILE A 27 -6.63 -7.52 10.74
CA ILE A 27 -8.06 -7.88 10.89
C ILE A 27 -8.46 -8.89 9.81
N SER A 28 -8.03 -8.70 8.57
CA SER A 28 -8.28 -9.67 7.50
C SER A 28 -7.73 -11.06 7.84
N LEU A 29 -6.48 -11.13 8.29
CA LEU A 29 -5.82 -12.39 8.62
C LEU A 29 -6.44 -13.03 9.88
N ALA A 30 -6.84 -12.23 10.87
CA ALA A 30 -7.55 -12.70 12.05
C ALA A 30 -8.92 -13.31 11.69
N ILE A 31 -9.67 -12.69 10.78
CA ILE A 31 -10.92 -13.25 10.25
C ILE A 31 -10.64 -14.59 9.56
N MET A 32 -9.61 -14.67 8.71
CA MET A 32 -9.26 -15.93 8.02
C MET A 32 -8.78 -17.01 8.99
N ALA A 33 -8.06 -16.64 10.05
CA ALA A 33 -7.67 -17.56 11.13
C ALA A 33 -8.90 -18.11 11.86
N GLY A 34 -9.86 -17.25 12.24
CA GLY A 34 -11.11 -17.64 12.88
C GLY A 34 -11.99 -18.52 11.99
N LEU A 35 -12.12 -18.18 10.70
CA LEU A 35 -12.84 -18.97 9.70
C LEU A 35 -12.21 -20.35 9.47
N THR A 36 -10.92 -20.51 9.74
CA THR A 36 -10.20 -21.77 9.51
C THR A 36 -9.98 -22.57 10.80
N GLY A 37 -10.18 -21.93 11.96
CA GLY A 37 -10.06 -22.53 13.28
C GLY A 37 -11.37 -23.12 13.79
N ASN A 38 -11.40 -23.38 15.09
CA ASN A 38 -12.56 -23.93 15.79
C ASN A 38 -13.62 -22.86 16.13
N ASP A 39 -13.30 -21.58 15.95
CA ASP A 39 -14.14 -20.42 16.30
C ASP A 39 -15.31 -20.18 15.32
N ARG A 40 -15.46 -21.04 14.31
CA ARG A 40 -16.53 -20.98 13.29
C ARG A 40 -17.93 -20.87 13.89
N ILE A 41 -18.16 -21.55 15.00
CA ILE A 41 -19.47 -21.62 15.67
C ILE A 41 -19.83 -20.24 16.24
N TRP A 42 -18.90 -19.59 16.93
CA TRP A 42 -19.11 -18.24 17.49
C TRP A 42 -19.24 -17.17 16.39
N MET A 43 -18.50 -17.31 15.28
CA MET A 43 -18.60 -16.37 14.16
C MET A 43 -19.94 -16.44 13.43
N GLN A 44 -20.54 -17.64 13.34
CA GLN A 44 -21.86 -17.85 12.75
C GLN A 44 -22.99 -17.14 13.50
N ASP A 45 -22.83 -16.90 14.81
CA ASP A 45 -23.81 -16.20 15.63
C ASP A 45 -23.94 -14.70 15.26
N PHE A 46 -22.86 -14.09 14.74
CA PHE A 46 -22.86 -12.68 14.34
C PHE A 46 -23.21 -12.47 12.86
N MET A 47 -22.65 -13.30 11.97
CA MET A 47 -22.80 -13.16 10.53
C MET A 47 -22.49 -14.48 9.81
N SER A 48 -23.02 -14.66 8.59
CA SER A 48 -22.68 -15.86 7.81
C SER A 48 -21.17 -15.95 7.53
N LEU A 49 -20.63 -17.18 7.50
CA LEU A 49 -19.21 -17.43 7.20
C LEU A 49 -18.80 -16.84 5.84
N GLU A 50 -19.73 -16.86 4.87
CA GLU A 50 -19.52 -16.26 3.55
C GLU A 50 -19.27 -14.75 3.63
N SER A 51 -20.01 -14.04 4.49
CA SER A 51 -19.87 -12.59 4.62
C SER A 51 -18.56 -12.22 5.30
N TRP A 52 -18.16 -12.97 6.32
CA TRP A 52 -16.83 -12.83 6.94
C TRP A 52 -15.70 -13.04 5.92
N TYR A 53 -15.83 -14.05 5.05
CA TYR A 53 -14.87 -14.32 3.97
C TYR A 53 -14.83 -13.18 2.94
N VAL A 54 -15.98 -12.63 2.54
CA VAL A 54 -16.04 -11.47 1.64
C VAL A 54 -15.36 -10.25 2.26
N ILE A 55 -15.61 -9.99 3.55
CA ILE A 55 -14.99 -8.88 4.28
C ILE A 55 -13.47 -9.04 4.29
N SER A 56 -12.94 -10.22 4.63
CA SER A 56 -11.49 -10.43 4.71
C SER A 56 -10.80 -10.21 3.35
N ILE A 57 -11.36 -10.74 2.26
CA ILE A 57 -10.78 -10.59 0.92
C ILE A 57 -10.79 -9.14 0.44
N ILE A 58 -11.74 -8.33 0.86
CA ILE A 58 -11.75 -6.89 0.53
C ILE A 58 -10.76 -6.13 1.40
N LEU A 59 -10.65 -6.46 2.68
CA LEU A 59 -9.86 -5.72 3.66
C LEU A 59 -8.35 -5.86 3.40
N SER A 60 -7.88 -7.06 3.04
CA SER A 60 -6.45 -7.33 2.82
C SER A 60 -5.84 -6.48 1.68
N PRO A 61 -6.39 -6.45 0.45
CA PRO A 61 -5.87 -5.60 -0.63
C PRO A 61 -5.90 -4.11 -0.30
N ILE A 62 -6.95 -3.63 0.39
CA ILE A 62 -7.03 -2.22 0.81
C ILE A 62 -5.90 -1.89 1.80
N GLY A 63 -5.71 -2.75 2.80
CA GLY A 63 -4.64 -2.59 3.78
C GLY A 63 -3.25 -2.61 3.12
N PHE A 64 -3.01 -3.56 2.22
CA PHE A 64 -1.76 -3.66 1.47
C PHE A 64 -1.47 -2.40 0.66
N VAL A 65 -2.43 -1.91 -0.12
CA VAL A 65 -2.26 -0.72 -0.95
C VAL A 65 -1.97 0.54 -0.13
N LEU A 66 -2.60 0.69 1.05
CA LEU A 66 -2.31 1.80 1.96
C LEU A 66 -0.87 1.75 2.48
N GLN A 67 -0.34 0.56 2.76
CA GLN A 67 1.04 0.40 3.20
C GLN A 67 2.04 0.64 2.07
N ASP A 68 1.76 0.09 0.89
CA ASP A 68 2.64 0.16 -0.30
C ASP A 68 2.91 1.61 -0.71
N VAL A 69 1.85 2.42 -0.81
CA VAL A 69 1.96 3.82 -1.21
C VAL A 69 2.77 4.65 -0.22
N VAL A 70 2.64 4.36 1.08
CA VAL A 70 3.35 5.09 2.13
C VAL A 70 4.81 4.64 2.19
N ALA A 71 5.08 3.35 1.98
CA ALA A 71 6.44 2.83 1.87
C ALA A 71 7.16 3.46 0.67
N ASP A 72 6.52 3.52 -0.50
CA ASP A 72 7.05 4.17 -1.69
C ASP A 72 7.36 5.66 -1.45
N ALA A 73 6.45 6.38 -0.78
CA ALA A 73 6.65 7.78 -0.43
C ALA A 73 7.83 7.99 0.55
N MET A 74 7.98 7.13 1.56
CA MET A 74 9.08 7.21 2.54
C MET A 74 10.45 6.93 1.90
N THR A 75 10.51 6.11 0.85
CA THR A 75 11.76 5.74 0.19
C THR A 75 12.44 6.95 -0.48
N VAL A 76 11.65 7.95 -0.90
CA VAL A 76 12.15 9.21 -1.50
C VAL A 76 12.86 10.10 -0.47
N GLU A 77 12.46 10.04 0.80
CA GLU A 77 13.01 10.88 1.88
C GLU A 77 14.40 10.45 2.36
N VAL A 78 14.86 9.25 1.99
CA VAL A 78 16.12 8.66 2.50
C VAL A 78 17.35 9.18 1.77
N VAL A 79 17.20 9.73 0.56
CA VAL A 79 18.33 10.29 -0.19
C VAL A 79 18.68 11.66 0.37
N SER A 80 19.76 11.72 1.16
CA SER A 80 20.35 12.98 1.61
C SER A 80 20.70 13.83 0.40
N LEU A 81 20.21 15.08 0.36
CA LEU A 81 20.52 16.04 -0.71
C LEU A 81 21.97 16.55 -0.63
N ALA A 82 22.70 16.19 0.42
CA ALA A 82 24.06 16.63 0.68
C ALA A 82 24.95 15.46 1.13
N ASP A 83 26.20 15.51 0.68
CA ASP A 83 27.29 14.61 1.09
C ASP A 83 27.70 14.82 2.55
N ASP A 84 28.49 13.91 3.12
CA ASP A 84 29.02 13.97 4.51
C ASP A 84 29.82 15.26 4.79
N LYS A 85 30.18 16.01 3.74
CA LYS A 85 30.88 17.30 3.76
C LYS A 85 29.96 18.53 3.60
N GLY A 86 28.65 18.33 3.48
CA GLY A 86 27.65 19.40 3.31
C GLY A 86 27.52 19.95 1.89
N ASN A 87 28.15 19.33 0.89
CA ASN A 87 28.04 19.73 -0.51
C ASN A 87 26.80 19.09 -1.15
N GLN A 88 26.04 19.86 -1.94
CA GLN A 88 24.89 19.32 -2.67
C GLN A 88 25.34 18.36 -3.78
N TYR A 89 24.69 17.20 -3.89
CA TYR A 89 24.95 16.25 -4.96
C TYR A 89 24.55 16.82 -6.33
N ASP A 90 25.30 16.47 -7.39
CA ASP A 90 24.88 16.80 -8.76
C ASP A 90 23.56 16.10 -9.09
N LYS A 91 22.75 16.70 -9.98
CA LYS A 91 21.44 16.15 -10.39
C LYS A 91 21.54 14.72 -10.94
N ASN A 92 22.65 14.39 -11.62
CA ASN A 92 22.87 13.03 -12.13
C ASN A 92 23.15 12.02 -11.01
N GLU A 93 23.83 12.44 -9.95
CA GLU A 93 24.17 11.59 -8.81
C GLU A 93 22.94 11.35 -7.93
N LEU A 94 22.13 12.38 -7.69
CA LEU A 94 20.85 12.26 -6.99
C LEU A 94 19.88 11.29 -7.70
N ASN A 95 19.78 11.38 -9.02
CA ASN A 95 18.95 10.47 -9.83
C ASN A 95 19.44 9.01 -9.75
N ARG A 96 20.76 8.80 -9.71
CA ARG A 96 21.33 7.46 -9.51
C ARG A 96 20.96 6.91 -8.13
N MET A 97 21.08 7.72 -7.07
CA MET A 97 20.70 7.31 -5.71
C MET A 97 19.21 6.96 -5.60
N HIS A 98 18.32 7.77 -6.19
CA HIS A 98 16.89 7.45 -6.25
C HIS A 98 16.61 6.14 -6.99
N THR A 99 17.25 5.92 -8.14
CA THR A 99 17.08 4.69 -8.93
C THR A 99 17.58 3.46 -8.17
N THR A 100 18.72 3.57 -7.48
CA THR A 100 19.26 2.49 -6.65
C THR A 100 18.33 2.18 -5.48
N MET A 101 17.82 3.19 -4.77
CA MET A 101 16.84 2.99 -3.68
C MET A 101 15.55 2.35 -4.18
N GLN A 102 15.02 2.79 -5.33
CA GLN A 102 13.82 2.21 -5.93
C GLN A 102 14.03 0.74 -6.34
N THR A 103 15.20 0.43 -6.89
CA THR A 103 15.57 -0.95 -7.27
C THR A 103 15.69 -1.83 -6.03
N LEU A 104 16.34 -1.34 -4.97
CA LEU A 104 16.49 -2.06 -3.71
C LEU A 104 15.14 -2.31 -3.03
N GLY A 105 14.25 -1.31 -3.02
CA GLY A 105 12.89 -1.43 -2.52
C GLY A 105 12.09 -2.51 -3.25
N ARG A 106 12.15 -2.54 -4.59
CA ARG A 106 11.50 -3.58 -5.39
C ARG A 106 12.10 -4.96 -5.18
N ILE A 107 13.42 -5.07 -5.06
CA ILE A 107 14.09 -6.34 -4.75
C ILE A 107 13.66 -6.84 -3.36
N ALA A 108 13.55 -5.97 -2.36
CA ALA A 108 13.07 -6.33 -1.04
C ALA A 108 11.61 -6.80 -1.07
N LEU A 109 10.73 -6.13 -1.83
CA LEU A 109 9.34 -6.57 -2.03
C LEU A 109 9.25 -7.95 -2.68
N VAL A 110 9.94 -8.15 -3.82
CA VAL A 110 9.92 -9.42 -4.56
C VAL A 110 10.56 -10.55 -3.72
N GLY A 111 11.70 -10.28 -3.08
CA GLY A 111 12.40 -11.23 -2.22
C GLY A 111 11.57 -11.61 -1.00
N GLY A 112 10.97 -10.63 -0.32
CA GLY A 112 10.06 -10.86 0.80
C GLY A 112 8.83 -11.68 0.38
N GLY A 113 8.20 -11.33 -0.74
CA GLY A 113 7.08 -12.09 -1.31
C GLY A 113 7.46 -13.54 -1.63
N ALA A 114 8.61 -13.75 -2.27
CA ALA A 114 9.12 -15.08 -2.57
C ALA A 114 9.41 -15.91 -1.31
N LEU A 115 9.99 -15.30 -0.28
CA LEU A 115 10.24 -15.95 1.02
C LEU A 115 8.94 -16.34 1.71
N VAL A 116 7.95 -15.44 1.77
CA VAL A 116 6.64 -15.71 2.38
C VAL A 116 5.90 -16.80 1.60
N ALA A 117 5.92 -16.75 0.27
CA ALA A 117 5.29 -17.78 -0.57
C ALA A 117 5.98 -19.14 -0.42
N GLY A 118 7.31 -19.17 -0.41
CA GLY A 118 8.09 -20.40 -0.24
C GLY A 118 7.91 -21.03 1.14
N LEU A 119 8.08 -20.23 2.20
CA LEU A 119 7.88 -20.70 3.58
C LEU A 119 6.42 -21.08 3.84
N GLY A 120 5.47 -20.27 3.39
CA GLY A 120 4.04 -20.56 3.52
C GLY A 120 3.62 -21.84 2.79
N GLY A 121 4.11 -22.03 1.56
CA GLY A 121 3.85 -23.23 0.77
C GLY A 121 4.47 -24.49 1.37
N TRP A 122 5.70 -24.39 1.88
CA TRP A 122 6.34 -25.50 2.60
C TRP A 122 5.59 -25.84 3.90
N LEU A 123 5.21 -24.82 4.68
CA LEU A 123 4.49 -25.00 5.94
C LEU A 123 3.08 -25.60 5.72
N ALA A 124 2.45 -25.31 4.59
CA ALA A 124 1.16 -25.89 4.19
C ALA A 124 1.18 -27.41 4.01
N GLN A 125 2.35 -28.03 3.84
CA GLN A 125 2.46 -29.48 3.74
C GLN A 125 2.32 -30.19 5.09
N PHE A 126 2.63 -29.51 6.20
CA PHE A 126 2.73 -30.12 7.53
C PHE A 126 1.86 -29.44 8.60
N SER A 127 1.36 -28.22 8.33
CA SER A 127 0.59 -27.43 9.28
C SER A 127 -0.86 -27.24 8.82
N SER A 128 -1.76 -27.13 9.80
CA SER A 128 -3.14 -26.71 9.54
C SER A 128 -3.18 -25.28 8.99
N TYR A 129 -4.08 -25.01 8.06
CA TYR A 129 -4.33 -23.67 7.52
C TYR A 129 -4.60 -22.63 8.63
N HIS A 130 -5.24 -23.03 9.74
CA HIS A 130 -5.43 -22.15 10.89
C HIS A 130 -4.09 -21.65 11.48
N SER A 131 -3.13 -22.55 11.68
CA SER A 131 -1.80 -22.22 12.18
C SER A 131 -1.03 -21.31 11.21
N ILE A 132 -1.22 -21.50 9.91
CA ILE A 132 -0.59 -20.68 8.87
C ILE A 132 -1.15 -19.25 8.90
N TYR A 133 -2.46 -19.08 9.05
CA TYR A 133 -3.06 -17.74 9.19
C TYR A 133 -2.67 -17.06 10.51
N LEU A 134 -2.58 -17.81 11.62
CA LEU A 134 -2.05 -17.27 12.87
C LEU A 134 -0.58 -16.84 12.75
N LEU A 135 0.26 -17.65 12.10
CA LEU A 135 1.65 -17.29 11.85
C LEU A 135 1.75 -16.05 10.94
N SER A 136 0.86 -15.95 9.95
CA SER A 136 0.81 -14.79 9.04
C SER A 136 0.48 -13.49 9.77
N LEU A 137 -0.15 -13.55 10.96
CA LEU A 137 -0.40 -12.38 11.80
C LEU A 137 0.89 -11.71 12.31
N LEU A 138 2.04 -12.42 12.26
CA LEU A 138 3.35 -11.82 12.49
C LEU A 138 3.72 -10.80 11.42
N ILE A 139 3.23 -10.91 10.18
CA ILE A 139 3.57 -10.00 9.09
C ILE A 139 3.14 -8.56 9.42
N PRO A 140 1.85 -8.29 9.77
CA PRO A 140 1.46 -6.97 10.28
C PRO A 140 2.25 -6.52 11.51
N LEU A 141 2.59 -7.43 12.43
CA LEU A 141 3.34 -7.11 13.65
C LEU A 141 4.76 -6.60 13.35
N ILE A 142 5.45 -7.25 12.40
CA ILE A 142 6.76 -6.83 11.91
C ILE A 142 6.66 -5.45 11.24
N SER A 143 5.63 -5.22 10.43
CA SER A 143 5.39 -3.92 9.77
C SER A 143 5.23 -2.77 10.78
N VAL A 144 4.38 -2.97 11.80
CA VAL A 144 4.15 -2.02 12.89
C VAL A 144 5.44 -1.77 13.69
N SER A 145 6.20 -2.84 13.97
CA SER A 145 7.48 -2.73 14.69
C SER A 145 8.49 -1.88 13.93
N GLY A 146 8.60 -2.05 12.61
CA GLY A 146 9.45 -1.22 11.76
C GLY A 146 9.08 0.27 11.81
N ALA A 147 7.77 0.58 11.78
CA ALA A 147 7.29 1.95 11.90
C ALA A 147 7.64 2.59 13.27
N ILE A 148 7.50 1.83 14.36
CA ILE A 148 7.85 2.28 15.71
C ILE A 148 9.36 2.58 15.80
N ILE A 149 10.20 1.67 15.29
CA ILE A 149 11.65 1.85 15.25
C ILE A 149 12.00 3.14 14.53
N PHE A 150 11.41 3.40 13.36
CA PHE A 150 11.66 4.63 12.61
C PHE A 150 11.29 5.89 13.41
N VAL A 151 10.15 5.89 14.12
CA VAL A 151 9.76 7.01 14.98
C VAL A 151 10.77 7.22 16.11
N ILE A 152 11.28 6.15 16.72
CA ILE A 152 12.31 6.21 17.77
C ILE A 152 13.62 6.78 17.23
N PHE A 153 14.09 6.30 16.08
CA PHE A 153 15.32 6.77 15.44
C PHE A 153 15.21 8.25 15.02
N LYS A 154 14.04 8.67 14.52
CA LYS A 154 13.76 10.08 14.23
C LYS A 154 13.80 10.95 15.48
N LYS A 155 13.18 10.52 16.58
CA LYS A 155 13.20 11.26 17.86
C LYS A 155 14.60 11.34 18.47
N ARG A 156 15.46 10.35 18.23
CA ARG A 156 16.83 10.30 18.73
C ARG A 156 17.85 11.04 17.86
N GLY A 157 17.42 11.68 16.76
CA GLY A 157 18.31 12.45 15.88
C GLY A 157 19.24 11.60 15.00
N TYR A 158 19.08 10.28 14.98
CA TYR A 158 19.85 9.38 14.11
C TYR A 158 19.29 9.30 12.69
N ALA A 159 18.00 9.60 12.51
CA ALA A 159 17.51 9.93 11.19
C ALA A 159 18.02 11.32 10.86
N ALA A 160 18.98 11.42 9.93
CA ALA A 160 19.48 12.69 9.44
C ALA A 160 18.30 13.63 9.23
N SER A 161 18.36 14.78 9.91
CA SER A 161 17.37 15.83 9.79
C SER A 161 17.52 16.41 8.39
N SER A 162 16.91 15.78 7.38
CA SER A 162 16.68 16.38 6.06
C SER A 162 15.66 17.54 6.15
N THR A 163 15.42 18.08 7.34
CA THR A 163 14.94 19.45 7.59
C THR A 163 16.04 20.49 7.37
N GLY A 164 17.06 20.20 6.56
CA GLY A 164 17.94 21.22 6.01
C GLY A 164 17.20 21.98 4.91
N ASN A 165 16.34 22.94 5.27
CA ASN A 165 15.89 24.09 4.46
C ASN A 165 15.66 23.86 2.94
N GLY A 166 15.34 22.64 2.54
CA GLY A 166 14.96 22.27 1.19
C GLY A 166 13.51 22.66 1.07
N LYS A 167 13.29 23.95 0.76
CA LYS A 167 12.04 24.42 0.16
C LYS A 167 11.56 23.33 -0.80
N SER A 168 10.52 22.64 -0.34
CA SER A 168 9.52 21.94 -1.13
C SER A 168 9.71 22.10 -2.64
N ILE A 169 10.53 21.23 -3.25
CA ILE A 169 10.47 21.01 -4.71
C ILE A 169 9.22 20.18 -5.04
N LEU A 170 8.52 19.65 -4.02
CA LEU A 170 7.09 19.44 -4.09
C LEU A 170 6.44 20.84 -4.07
N SER A 171 6.37 21.47 -5.25
CA SER A 171 5.41 22.55 -5.50
C SER A 171 4.10 22.21 -4.78
N GLU A 172 3.59 23.14 -3.96
CA GLU A 172 2.24 23.14 -3.41
C GLU A 172 1.29 22.79 -4.56
N THR A 173 1.01 21.49 -4.72
CA THR A 173 0.16 21.01 -5.80
C THR A 173 -1.20 21.03 -5.16
N GLU A 174 -1.95 22.09 -5.49
CA GLU A 174 -3.31 22.25 -5.01
C GLU A 174 -4.09 20.96 -5.30
N PRO A 175 -4.80 20.41 -4.30
CA PRO A 175 -5.39 19.09 -4.39
C PRO A 175 -6.45 19.05 -5.50
N ASP A 176 -6.20 18.30 -6.58
CA ASP A 176 -7.23 18.05 -7.58
C ASP A 176 -8.20 16.99 -7.03
N TRP A 177 -9.18 17.47 -6.27
CA TRP A 177 -10.26 16.70 -5.65
C TRP A 177 -11.02 15.82 -6.66
N ARG A 178 -10.94 16.14 -7.96
CA ARG A 178 -11.56 15.36 -9.03
C ARG A 178 -10.88 13.99 -9.22
N ILE A 179 -9.58 13.88 -8.98
CA ILE A 179 -8.82 12.63 -9.13
C ILE A 179 -9.04 11.72 -7.91
N ILE A 180 -9.07 12.30 -6.72
CA ILE A 180 -9.36 11.59 -5.47
C ILE A 180 -10.83 11.11 -5.47
N GLY A 181 -11.76 12.01 -5.81
CA GLY A 181 -13.18 11.66 -5.97
C GLY A 181 -13.39 10.61 -7.07
N GLY A 182 -12.72 10.75 -8.21
CA GLY A 182 -12.82 9.79 -9.32
C GLY A 182 -12.34 8.37 -8.96
N SER A 183 -11.22 8.28 -8.22
CA SER A 183 -10.68 6.98 -7.77
C SER A 183 -11.50 6.36 -6.62
N ALA A 184 -12.04 7.16 -5.70
CA ALA A 184 -12.95 6.70 -4.66
C ALA A 184 -14.28 6.20 -5.23
N ILE A 185 -14.87 6.95 -6.17
CA ILE A 185 -16.07 6.54 -6.90
C ILE A 185 -15.78 5.24 -7.67
N PHE A 186 -14.65 5.15 -8.35
CA PHE A 186 -14.27 3.93 -9.06
C PHE A 186 -14.12 2.72 -8.14
N ALA A 187 -13.46 2.88 -7.01
CA ALA A 187 -13.31 1.82 -6.01
C ALA A 187 -14.69 1.37 -5.48
N ALA A 188 -15.56 2.33 -5.13
CA ALA A 188 -16.91 2.04 -4.67
C ALA A 188 -17.74 1.33 -5.76
N LEU A 189 -17.67 1.76 -7.02
CA LEU A 189 -18.35 1.13 -8.15
C LEU A 189 -17.84 -0.28 -8.39
N THR A 190 -16.53 -0.50 -8.34
CA THR A 190 -15.89 -1.80 -8.53
C THR A 190 -16.28 -2.78 -7.42
N ILE A 191 -16.28 -2.33 -6.16
CA ILE A 191 -16.71 -3.13 -5.01
C ILE A 191 -18.22 -3.45 -5.14
N THR A 192 -19.04 -2.46 -5.48
CA THR A 192 -20.49 -2.64 -5.64
C THR A 192 -20.83 -3.63 -6.76
N VAL A 193 -20.17 -3.50 -7.91
CA VAL A 193 -20.31 -4.41 -9.05
C VAL A 193 -19.76 -5.80 -8.70
N GLY A 194 -18.64 -5.87 -7.98
CA GLY A 194 -18.01 -7.12 -7.54
C GLY A 194 -18.87 -7.94 -6.57
N ILE A 195 -19.62 -7.28 -5.69
CA ILE A 195 -20.52 -7.93 -4.72
C ILE A 195 -21.86 -8.32 -5.36
N SER A 196 -22.27 -7.66 -6.45
CA SER A 196 -23.58 -7.89 -7.08
C SER A 196 -23.74 -9.31 -7.63
N ARG A 197 -24.95 -9.89 -7.54
CA ARG A 197 -25.30 -11.26 -7.97
C ARG A 197 -25.79 -11.31 -9.43
N ILE A 198 -25.00 -10.78 -10.36
CA ILE A 198 -25.36 -10.74 -11.80
C ILE A 198 -24.72 -11.93 -12.51
N ASP A 199 -25.46 -12.61 -13.39
CA ASP A 199 -24.98 -13.80 -14.11
C ASP A 199 -23.81 -13.49 -15.08
N LEU A 200 -23.64 -12.23 -15.47
CA LEU A 200 -22.53 -11.71 -16.30
C LEU A 200 -21.46 -10.95 -15.50
N LYS A 201 -21.24 -11.30 -14.22
CA LYS A 201 -20.26 -10.64 -13.33
C LYS A 201 -18.89 -10.40 -13.96
N LYS A 202 -18.32 -11.43 -14.60
CA LYS A 202 -16.94 -11.36 -15.12
C LYS A 202 -16.82 -10.38 -16.29
N GLU A 203 -17.80 -10.39 -17.19
CA GLU A 203 -17.83 -9.50 -18.36
C GLU A 203 -18.12 -8.05 -17.95
N LEU A 204 -19.03 -7.84 -17.00
CA LEU A 204 -19.34 -6.50 -16.49
C LEU A 204 -18.16 -5.89 -15.74
N ILE A 205 -17.49 -6.65 -14.88
CA ILE A 205 -16.27 -6.20 -14.18
C ILE A 205 -15.17 -5.88 -15.18
N PHE A 206 -15.00 -6.71 -16.23
CA PHE A 206 -14.01 -6.48 -17.27
C PHE A 206 -14.28 -5.18 -18.03
N ILE A 207 -15.50 -4.96 -18.54
CA ILE A 207 -15.87 -3.76 -19.29
C ILE A 207 -15.79 -2.51 -18.40
N THR A 208 -16.26 -2.60 -17.15
CA THR A 208 -16.21 -1.48 -16.20
C THR A 208 -14.77 -1.10 -15.85
N SER A 209 -13.92 -2.10 -15.58
CA SER A 209 -12.50 -1.86 -15.30
C SER A 209 -11.79 -1.28 -16.52
N LEU A 210 -12.06 -1.80 -17.72
CA LEU A 210 -11.49 -1.30 -18.97
C LEU A 210 -11.89 0.17 -19.20
N LEU A 211 -13.17 0.51 -19.04
CA LEU A 211 -13.67 1.87 -19.19
C LEU A 211 -12.98 2.85 -18.24
N VAL A 212 -12.82 2.46 -16.98
CA VAL A 212 -12.23 3.35 -15.99
C VAL A 212 -10.71 3.45 -16.15
N ILE A 213 -10.02 2.35 -16.48
CA ILE A 213 -8.61 2.41 -16.84
C ILE A 213 -8.41 3.32 -18.07
N SER A 214 -9.21 3.16 -19.12
CA SER A 214 -9.16 4.03 -20.30
C SER A 214 -9.47 5.49 -19.95
N TYR A 215 -10.44 5.75 -19.07
CA TYR A 215 -10.74 7.09 -18.57
C TYR A 215 -9.57 7.69 -17.78
N LEU A 216 -8.97 6.92 -16.86
CA LEU A 216 -7.81 7.35 -16.07
C LEU A 216 -6.60 7.62 -16.96
N ILE A 217 -6.33 6.75 -17.94
CA ILE A 217 -5.28 6.98 -18.95
C ILE A 217 -5.55 8.29 -19.68
N ARG A 218 -6.78 8.52 -20.14
CA ARG A 218 -7.15 9.74 -20.86
C ARG A 218 -7.05 10.99 -19.99
N ALA A 219 -7.48 10.92 -18.73
CA ALA A 219 -7.36 12.01 -17.76
C ALA A 219 -5.89 12.35 -17.48
N LEU A 220 -5.05 11.34 -17.34
CA LEU A 220 -3.61 11.51 -17.08
C LEU A 220 -2.86 12.02 -18.32
N LEU A 221 -3.23 11.58 -19.52
CA LEU A 221 -2.71 12.09 -20.80
C LEU A 221 -3.16 13.53 -21.13
N ASN A 222 -4.31 13.95 -20.60
CA ASN A 222 -4.80 15.32 -20.73
C ASN A 222 -4.19 16.29 -19.72
N GLY A 223 -3.65 15.77 -18.60
CA GLY A 223 -2.89 16.56 -17.62
C GLY A 223 -1.39 16.72 -17.95
N LEU A 224 -0.92 16.15 -19.06
CA LEU A 224 0.46 16.29 -19.54
C LEU A 224 0.53 17.39 -20.60
N ASP A 225 1.30 18.44 -20.32
CA ASP A 225 1.58 19.54 -21.27
C ASP A 225 2.07 19.01 -22.63
N SER A 226 1.68 19.74 -23.67
CA SER A 226 1.70 19.39 -25.10
C SER A 226 3.07 19.06 -25.72
N VAL A 227 4.16 19.01 -24.96
CA VAL A 227 5.54 18.86 -25.48
C VAL A 227 6.08 17.42 -25.40
N LYS A 228 5.45 16.51 -24.64
CA LYS A 228 5.83 15.07 -24.58
C LYS A 228 4.87 14.13 -25.33
N ARG A 229 4.13 14.66 -26.31
CA ARG A 229 3.16 13.91 -27.14
C ARG A 229 3.73 13.33 -28.43
N LEU A 230 5.06 13.37 -28.62
CA LEU A 230 5.76 12.72 -29.73
C LEU A 230 6.61 11.57 -29.22
#